data_AF-A0A1C0TND3-F1
#
_entry.id   AF-A0A1C0TND3-F1
#
_cell.length_a   1.000
_cell.length_b   1.000
_cell.length_c   1.000
_cell.angle_alpha   90.00
_cell.angle_beta   90.00
_cell.angle_gamma   90.00
#
_symmetry.space_group_name_H-M   'P 1'
#
loop_
_entity.id
_entity.type
_entity.pdbx_description
1 polymer ?
#
loop_
_entity_poly.entity_id
_entity_poly.type
_entity_poly.pdbx_seq_one_letter_code
_entity_poly.pdbx_strand_id
1 'polypeptide(L)'
;MGYLFLIIGSFLGGLYCRKASNYKLMTIKNYLFSSYPNFYYELSEDRFDIGQSEAFAFNLSEPSLKGKIDNLDDTRLKELLLDKYFADVGSIFFALGAIFFFSLLILVL
;
A
#
# COMPACT_ATOMS: atom_id res chain seq x y z
N MET A 1 31.32 -0.79 -7.44
CA MET A 1 30.92 -0.28 -6.10
C MET A 1 29.67 0.60 -6.14
N GLY A 2 29.58 1.64 -6.98
CA GLY A 2 28.40 2.53 -7.03
C GLY A 2 27.05 1.84 -7.31
N TYR A 3 27.00 0.91 -8.27
CA TYR A 3 25.77 0.16 -8.58
C TYR A 3 25.29 -0.71 -7.41
N LEU A 4 26.21 -1.33 -6.66
CA LEU A 4 25.86 -2.16 -5.51
C LEU A 4 25.22 -1.33 -4.39
N PHE A 5 25.70 -0.10 -4.19
CA PHE A 5 25.09 0.87 -3.27
C PHE A 5 23.68 1.27 -3.73
N LEU A 6 23.48 1.55 -5.02
CA LEU A 6 22.16 1.91 -5.58
C LEU A 6 21.15 0.76 -5.47
N ILE A 7 21.60 -0.48 -5.66
CA ILE A 7 20.77 -1.68 -5.49
C ILE A 7 20.31 -1.82 -4.03
N ILE A 8 21.26 -1.77 -3.08
CA ILE A 8 20.95 -1.89 -1.65
C ILE A 8 20.04 -0.75 -1.19
N GLY A 9 20.33 0.48 -1.61
CA GLY A 9 19.51 1.65 -1.32
C GLY A 9 18.08 1.51 -1.86
N SER A 10 17.92 0.96 -3.06
CA SER A 10 16.60 0.69 -3.66
C SER A 10 15.84 -0.39 -2.88
N PHE A 11 16.51 -1.46 -2.44
CA PHE A 11 15.90 -2.49 -1.59
C PHE A 11 15.43 -1.93 -0.24
N LEU A 12 16.28 -1.15 0.43
CA LEU A 12 15.94 -0.52 1.70
C LEU A 12 14.79 0.49 1.55
N GLY A 13 14.81 1.29 0.48
CA GLY A 13 13.72 2.21 0.14
C GLY A 13 12.39 1.47 -0.07
N GLY A 14 12.42 0.38 -0.83
CA GLY A 14 11.24 -0.46 -1.05
C GLY A 14 10.68 -1.06 0.25
N LEU A 15 11.56 -1.59 1.11
CA LEU A 15 11.16 -2.11 2.42
C LEU A 15 10.55 -1.03 3.32
N TYR A 16 11.13 0.18 3.32
CA TYR A 16 10.59 1.30 4.07
C TYR A 16 9.20 1.70 3.57
N CYS A 17 9.02 1.84 2.25
CA CYS A 17 7.72 2.14 1.65
C CYS A 17 6.67 1.07 1.96
N ARG A 18 7.04 -0.21 1.91
CA ARG A 18 6.16 -1.33 2.29
C ARG A 18 5.71 -1.21 3.75
N LYS A 19 6.64 -0.90 4.67
CA LYS A 19 6.34 -0.71 6.09
C LYS A 19 5.44 0.51 6.32
N ALA A 20 5.70 1.61 5.62
CA ALA A 20 4.88 2.81 5.68
C ALA A 20 3.45 2.55 5.18
N SER A 21 3.30 1.83 4.06
CA SER A 21 1.99 1.45 3.51
C SER A 21 1.18 0.61 4.50
N ASN A 22 1.80 -0.43 5.11
CA ASN A 22 1.14 -1.26 6.11
C ASN A 22 0.71 -0.46 7.34
N TYR A 23 1.52 0.50 7.79
CA TYR A 23 1.17 1.38 8.91
C TYR A 23 -0.01 2.30 8.56
N LYS A 24 -0.03 2.86 7.35
CA LYS A 24 -1.14 3.68 6.85
C LYS A 24 -2.42 2.85 6.71
N LEU A 25 -2.33 1.60 6.25
CA LEU A 25 -3.45 0.66 6.21
C LEU A 25 -4.04 0.41 7.61
N MET A 26 -3.19 0.18 8.62
CA MET A 26 -3.63 0.02 10.00
C MET A 26 -4.34 1.27 10.53
N THR A 27 -3.85 2.45 10.16
CA THR A 27 -4.45 3.73 10.53
C THR A 27 -5.85 3.88 9.90
N ILE A 28 -5.99 3.53 8.61
CA ILE A 28 -7.27 3.52 7.90
C ILE A 28 -8.25 2.54 8.55
N LYS A 29 -7.78 1.33 8.91
CA LYS A 29 -8.60 0.33 9.64
C LYS A 29 -9.16 0.90 10.94
N ASN A 30 -8.29 1.46 11.78
CA ASN A 30 -8.71 2.04 13.06
C ASN A 30 -9.66 3.22 12.88
N TYR A 31 -9.41 4.06 11.88
CA TYR A 31 -10.29 5.18 11.56
C TYR A 31 -11.67 4.72 11.11
N LEU A 32 -11.73 3.77 10.16
CA LEU A 32 -13.00 3.21 9.67
C LEU A 32 -13.75 2.44 10.76
N PHE A 33 -13.04 1.71 11.62
CA PHE A 33 -13.66 1.04 12.77
C PHE A 33 -14.33 2.03 13.73
N SER A 34 -13.70 3.18 13.97
CA SER A 34 -14.23 4.21 14.88
C SER A 34 -15.34 5.06 14.26
N SER A 35 -15.16 5.50 13.01
CA SER A 35 -16.06 6.48 12.38
C SER A 35 -17.19 5.82 11.58
N TYR A 36 -16.93 4.64 11.00
CA TYR A 36 -17.84 3.94 10.09
C TYR A 36 -17.85 2.42 10.33
N PRO A 37 -18.29 1.96 11.53
CA PRO A 37 -18.15 0.57 11.93
C PRO A 37 -18.84 -0.41 10.98
N ASN A 38 -20.04 -0.09 10.48
CA ASN A 38 -20.75 -0.94 9.52
C ASN A 38 -19.96 -1.13 8.21
N PHE A 39 -19.32 -0.06 7.73
CA PHE A 39 -18.50 -0.09 6.52
C PHE A 39 -17.18 -0.84 6.77
N TYR A 40 -16.59 -0.69 7.96
CA TYR A 40 -15.43 -1.47 8.38
C TYR A 40 -15.72 -2.97 8.37
N TYR A 41 -16.86 -3.39 8.94
CA TYR A 41 -17.21 -4.82 8.99
C TYR A 41 -17.41 -5.40 7.58
N GLU A 42 -18.09 -4.66 6.71
CA GLU A 42 -18.25 -5.02 5.29
C GLU A 42 -16.90 -5.18 4.59
N LEU A 43 -15.95 -4.27 4.84
CA LEU A 43 -14.59 -4.37 4.30
C LEU A 43 -13.77 -5.49 4.92
N SER A 44 -14.01 -5.83 6.18
CA SER A 44 -13.24 -6.83 6.93
C SER A 44 -13.67 -8.28 6.69
N GLU A 45 -14.76 -8.51 5.95
CA GLU A 45 -15.18 -9.85 5.56
C GLU A 45 -14.09 -10.55 4.75
N ASP A 46 -13.57 -11.62 5.33
CA ASP A 46 -12.59 -12.48 4.67
C ASP A 46 -13.30 -13.51 3.79
N ARG A 47 -13.50 -13.16 2.52
CA ARG A 47 -14.15 -14.01 1.52
C ARG A 47 -13.20 -14.95 0.80
N PHE A 48 -11.89 -14.82 1.06
CA PHE A 48 -10.84 -15.48 0.28
C PHE A 48 -9.87 -16.33 1.13
N ASP A 49 -10.10 -16.46 2.44
CA ASP A 49 -9.21 -17.14 3.41
C ASP A 49 -7.76 -16.63 3.37
N ILE A 50 -7.58 -15.33 3.10
CA ILE A 50 -6.27 -14.66 3.02
C ILE A 50 -5.90 -13.92 4.30
N GLY A 51 -6.80 -13.92 5.29
CA GLY A 51 -6.68 -13.21 6.54
C GLY A 51 -7.29 -11.81 6.49
N GLN A 52 -7.91 -11.39 7.60
CA GLN A 52 -8.65 -10.13 7.74
C GLN A 52 -7.90 -8.85 7.35
N SER A 53 -6.55 -8.85 7.38
CA SER A 53 -5.78 -7.67 6.96
C SER A 53 -5.63 -7.56 5.46
N GLU A 54 -5.44 -8.70 4.79
CA GLU A 54 -5.31 -8.73 3.33
C GLU A 54 -6.68 -8.63 2.66
N ALA A 55 -7.69 -9.31 3.22
CA ALA A 55 -9.08 -9.17 2.79
C ALA A 55 -9.54 -7.71 2.84
N PHE A 56 -9.25 -7.00 3.93
CA PHE A 56 -9.58 -5.59 4.04
C PHE A 56 -8.87 -4.72 2.99
N ALA A 57 -7.58 -4.95 2.76
CA ALA A 57 -6.84 -4.19 1.74
C ALA A 57 -7.37 -4.45 0.33
N PHE A 58 -7.75 -5.71 0.05
CA PHE A 58 -8.32 -6.13 -1.22
C PHE A 58 -9.71 -5.52 -1.45
N ASN A 59 -10.61 -5.67 -0.49
CA ASN A 59 -11.97 -5.12 -0.57
C ASN A 59 -11.92 -3.58 -0.67
N LEU A 60 -10.97 -2.92 -0.01
CA LEU A 60 -10.79 -1.47 -0.11
C LEU A 60 -10.41 -1.01 -1.53
N SER A 61 -9.71 -1.85 -2.29
CA SER A 61 -9.37 -1.58 -3.70
C SER A 61 -10.49 -1.95 -4.68
N GLU A 62 -11.57 -2.57 -4.21
CA GLU A 62 -12.61 -3.10 -5.07
C GLU A 62 -13.42 -1.94 -5.70
N PRO A 63 -13.64 -1.93 -7.03
CA PRO A 63 -14.34 -0.84 -7.71
C PRO A 63 -15.77 -0.64 -7.21
N SER A 64 -16.41 -1.71 -6.74
CA SER A 64 -17.76 -1.73 -6.15
C SER A 64 -17.86 -0.83 -4.91
N LEU A 65 -16.78 -0.76 -4.12
CA LEU A 65 -16.71 -0.04 -2.85
C LEU A 65 -16.22 1.40 -3.03
N LYS A 66 -15.57 1.71 -4.16
CA LYS A 66 -15.15 3.08 -4.52
C LYS A 66 -16.30 4.08 -4.47
N GLY A 67 -17.46 3.71 -5.01
CA GLY A 67 -18.65 4.56 -4.98
C GLY A 67 -19.17 4.84 -3.56
N LYS A 68 -19.03 3.88 -2.63
CA LYS A 68 -19.39 4.09 -1.23
C LYS A 68 -18.39 5.01 -0.52
N ILE A 69 -17.10 4.88 -0.82
CA ILE A 69 -16.03 5.76 -0.31
C ILE A 69 -16.24 7.19 -0.81
N ASP A 70 -16.56 7.37 -2.09
CA ASP A 70 -16.79 8.70 -2.67
C ASP A 70 -18.05 9.35 -2.08
N ASN A 71 -19.09 8.58 -1.77
CA ASN A 71 -20.33 9.05 -1.13
C ASN A 71 -20.17 9.45 0.35
N LEU A 72 -19.14 8.97 1.05
CA LEU A 72 -18.88 9.34 2.45
C LEU A 72 -18.41 10.79 2.60
N ASP A 73 -17.92 11.40 1.50
CA ASP A 73 -17.33 12.74 1.41
C ASP A 73 -16.36 13.12 2.55
N ASP A 74 -15.71 12.12 3.13
CA ASP A 74 -14.77 12.30 4.23
C ASP A 74 -13.40 12.67 3.68
N THR A 75 -13.05 13.95 3.84
CA THR A 75 -11.77 14.50 3.36
C THR A 75 -10.58 13.82 4.05
N ARG A 76 -10.71 13.45 5.32
CA ARG A 76 -9.64 12.80 6.10
C ARG A 76 -9.40 11.37 5.64
N LEU A 77 -10.48 10.64 5.31
CA LEU A 77 -10.36 9.30 4.74
C LEU A 77 -9.69 9.36 3.35
N LYS A 78 -10.06 10.32 2.50
CA LYS A 78 -9.45 10.54 1.18
C LYS A 78 -7.95 10.82 1.30
N GLU A 79 -7.54 11.65 2.25
CA GLU A 79 -6.12 11.94 2.52
C GLU A 79 -5.35 10.69 2.96
N LEU A 80 -5.90 9.91 3.90
CA LEU A 80 -5.28 8.67 4.37
C LEU A 80 -5.13 7.63 3.24
N LEU A 81 -6.12 7.53 2.35
CA LEU A 81 -6.07 6.64 1.19
C LEU A 81 -5.02 7.08 0.17
N LEU A 82 -4.91 8.39 -0.09
CA LEU A 82 -3.87 8.98 -0.93
C LEU A 82 -2.47 8.71 -0.38
N ASP A 83 -2.28 8.91 0.93
CA ASP A 83 -1.01 8.62 1.59
C ASP A 83 -0.60 7.16 1.45
N LYS A 84 -1.55 6.23 1.64
CA LYS A 84 -1.30 4.80 1.40
C LYS A 84 -0.93 4.55 -0.07
N TYR A 85 -1.64 5.16 -1.01
CA TYR A 85 -1.36 5.02 -2.44
C TYR A 85 0.06 5.49 -2.79
N PHE A 86 0.51 6.64 -2.28
CA PHE A 86 1.88 7.10 -2.49
C PHE A 86 2.93 6.14 -1.91
N ALA A 87 2.67 5.55 -0.74
CA ALA A 87 3.55 4.55 -0.16
C ALA A 87 3.62 3.26 -1.00
N ASP A 88 2.48 2.80 -1.54
CA ASP A 88 2.41 1.64 -2.44
C ASP A 88 3.15 1.89 -3.76
N VAL A 89 2.93 3.05 -4.38
CA VAL A 89 3.64 3.48 -5.60
C VAL A 89 5.13 3.60 -5.33
N GLY A 90 5.53 4.16 -4.17
CA GLY A 90 6.93 4.22 -3.75
C GLY A 90 7.57 2.83 -3.68
N SER A 91 6.89 1.85 -3.08
CA SER A 91 7.35 0.46 -3.03
C SER A 91 7.61 -0.11 -4.44
N ILE A 92 6.71 0.14 -5.38
CA ILE A 92 6.84 -0.34 -6.76
C ILE A 92 8.00 0.36 -7.46
N PHE A 93 8.11 1.69 -7.32
CA PHE A 93 9.18 2.48 -7.94
C PHE A 93 10.57 2.01 -7.47
N PHE A 94 10.74 1.78 -6.17
CA PHE A 94 12.00 1.27 -5.64
C PHE A 94 12.30 -0.17 -6.07
N ALA A 95 11.28 -1.03 -6.21
CA ALA A 95 11.47 -2.39 -6.74
C ALA A 95 11.91 -2.36 -8.21
N LEU A 96 11.29 -1.52 -9.05
CA LEU A 96 11.69 -1.31 -10.44
C LEU A 96 13.11 -0.72 -10.54
N GLY A 97 13.45 0.23 -9.67
CA GLY A 97 14.79 0.78 -9.56
C GLY A 97 15.84 -0.30 -9.23
N ALA A 98 15.54 -1.19 -8.29
CA ALA A 98 16.42 -2.30 -7.96
C ALA A 98 16.65 -3.22 -9.16
N ILE A 99 15.59 -3.60 -9.90
CA ILE A 99 15.70 -4.43 -11.12
C ILE A 99 16.54 -3.73 -12.19
N PHE A 100 16.33 -2.43 -12.39
CA PHE A 100 17.08 -1.63 -13.35
C PHE A 100 18.58 -1.59 -13.01
N PHE A 101 18.94 -1.31 -11.76
CA PHE A 101 20.33 -1.29 -11.34
C PHE A 101 20.98 -2.68 -11.36
N PHE A 102 20.23 -3.74 -11.05
CA PHE A 102 20.71 -5.12 -11.22
C PHE A 102 20.99 -5.45 -12.70
N SER A 103 20.11 -5.05 -13.60
CA SER A 103 20.26 -5.28 -15.04
C SER A 103 21.48 -4.52 -15.59
N LEU A 104 21.69 -3.27 -15.15
CA LEU A 104 22.88 -2.50 -15.49
C LEU A 104 24.17 -3.12 -14.93
N LEU A 105 24.14 -3.62 -13.69
CA LEU A 105 25.29 -4.29 -13.10
C LEU A 105 25.74 -5.48 -13.94
N ILE A 106 24.80 -6.32 -14.41
CA ILE A 106 25.08 -7.48 -15.27
C ILE A 106 25.66 -7.05 -16.62
N LEU A 107 25.17 -5.95 -17.19
CA LEU A 107 25.59 -5.50 -18.52
C LEU A 107 26.97 -4.82 -18.52
N VAL A 108 27.40 -4.32 -17.36
CA VAL A 108 28.69 -3.65 -17.15
C VAL A 108 29.77 -4.63 -16.62
N LEU A 109 29.38 -5.78 -16.08
CA LEU A 109 30.29 -6.84 -15.62
C LEU A 109 30.80 -7.69 -16.78
#